data_AF-A0A2I1HRL2-F1
#
_entry.id   AF-A0A2I1HRL2-F1
#
_cell.length_a   1.000
_cell.length_b   1.000
_cell.length_c   1.000
_cell.angle_alpha   90.00
_cell.angle_beta   90.00
_cell.angle_gamma   90.00
#
_symmetry.space_group_name_H-M   'P 1'
#
loop_
_entity.id
_entity.type
_entity.pdbx_description
1 polymer ?
#
loop_
_entity_poly.entity_id
_entity_poly.type
_entity_poly.pdbx_seq_one_letter_code
_entity_poly.pdbx_strand_id
1 'polypeptide(L)'
;MKRCWDPIPTNRPSAYELCMQIRDWYDIVFEYKLSDRQLAMKLEFEKEFRQEREDKWKARLAELTTNPCPLKKSQNMLTSKQLDYSKQLTQLLEAKDVEMETNNNTYQTRQFDMSLKLLL
;
A
#
# COMPACT_ATOMS: atom_id res chain seq x y z
N MET A 1 -9.76 14.31 25.34
CA MET A 1 -8.80 14.85 26.34
C MET A 1 -8.76 16.37 26.45
N LYS A 2 -8.92 17.16 25.36
CA LYS A 2 -8.86 18.65 25.42
C LYS A 2 -9.76 19.27 26.51
N ARG A 3 -11.00 18.77 26.66
CA ARG A 3 -11.97 19.21 27.68
C ARG A 3 -11.53 18.97 29.13
N CYS A 4 -10.64 18.00 29.38
CA CYS A 4 -10.14 17.72 30.73
C CYS A 4 -9.21 18.84 31.24
N TRP A 5 -8.64 19.62 30.31
CA TRP A 5 -7.71 20.71 30.57
C TRP A 5 -8.37 22.09 30.50
N ASP A 6 -9.70 22.17 30.56
CA ASP A 6 -10.41 23.45 30.51
C ASP A 6 -9.99 24.34 31.70
N PRO A 7 -9.66 25.63 31.47
CA PRO A 7 -9.27 26.53 32.56
C PRO A 7 -10.40 26.73 33.58
N ILE A 8 -11.66 26.59 33.15
CA ILE A 8 -12.83 26.72 34.00
C ILE A 8 -13.21 25.32 34.53
N PRO A 9 -13.13 25.06 35.86
CA PRO A 9 -13.34 23.73 36.41
C PRO A 9 -14.72 23.12 36.10
N THR A 10 -15.77 23.94 36.01
CA THR A 10 -17.14 23.48 35.71
C THR A 10 -17.33 22.98 34.29
N ASN A 11 -16.44 23.33 33.36
CA ASN A 11 -16.48 22.85 31.97
C ASN A 11 -15.80 21.49 31.81
N ARG A 12 -15.01 21.07 32.80
CA ARG A 12 -14.31 19.79 32.78
C ARG A 12 -15.33 18.67 32.96
N PRO A 13 -15.18 17.57 32.22
CA PRO A 13 -16.04 16.41 32.41
C PRO A 13 -15.81 15.81 33.80
N SER A 14 -16.90 15.35 34.40
CA SER A 14 -16.87 14.53 35.60
C SER A 14 -16.19 13.18 35.32
N ALA A 15 -15.73 12.51 36.39
CA ALA A 15 -15.18 11.17 36.29
C ALA A 15 -16.19 10.17 35.68
N TYR A 16 -17.48 10.35 35.98
CA TYR A 16 -18.55 9.53 35.42
C TYR A 16 -18.68 9.73 33.90
N GLU A 17 -18.70 10.98 33.43
CA GLU A 17 -18.76 11.28 31.99
C GLU A 17 -17.54 10.74 31.24
N LEU A 18 -16.34 10.83 31.84
CA LEU A 18 -15.14 10.24 31.27
C LEU A 18 -15.23 8.71 31.17
N CYS A 19 -15.72 8.05 32.22
CA CYS A 19 -15.92 6.60 32.22
C CYS A 19 -16.89 6.16 31.11
N MET A 20 -18.00 6.88 30.95
CA MET A 20 -18.97 6.63 29.88
C MET A 20 -18.37 6.83 28.50
N GLN A 21 -17.58 7.90 28.29
CA GLN A 21 -16.88 8.12 27.02
C GLN A 21 -15.90 6.98 26.73
N ILE A 22 -15.10 6.55 27.70
CA ILE A 22 -14.13 5.45 27.53
C ILE A 22 -14.86 4.15 27.17
N ARG A 23 -16.00 3.87 27.79
CA ARG A 23 -16.84 2.73 27.43
C ARG A 23 -17.35 2.83 26.00
N ASP A 24 -17.85 4.00 25.58
CA ASP A 24 -18.29 4.21 24.20
C ASP A 24 -17.15 3.96 23.20
N TRP A 25 -15.91 4.35 23.53
CA TRP A 25 -14.73 4.03 22.72
C TRP A 25 -14.42 2.53 22.68
N TYR A 26 -14.52 1.85 23.81
CA TYR A 26 -14.34 0.41 23.88
C TYR A 26 -15.34 -0.30 22.96
N ASP A 27 -16.62 0.08 23.04
CA ASP A 27 -17.67 -0.52 22.21
C ASP A 27 -17.41 -0.32 20.70
N ILE A 28 -16.91 0.87 20.31
CA ILE A 28 -16.53 1.18 18.92
C ILE A 28 -15.35 0.34 18.44
N VAL A 29 -14.29 0.22 19.25
CA VAL A 29 -13.05 -0.48 18.89
C VAL A 29 -13.27 -1.98 18.77
N PHE A 30 -14.11 -2.55 19.63
CA PHE A 30 -14.41 -3.99 19.63
C PHE A 30 -15.62 -4.35 18.76
N GLU A 31 -16.08 -3.42 17.91
CA GLU A 31 -17.14 -3.62 16.91
C GLU A 31 -18.43 -4.23 17.47
N TYR A 32 -18.79 -3.86 18.69
CA TYR A 32 -20.09 -4.24 19.26
C TYR A 32 -21.23 -3.56 18.49
N LYS A 33 -22.46 -4.01 18.73
CA LYS A 33 -23.65 -3.36 18.18
C LYS A 33 -23.71 -1.91 18.69
N LEU A 34 -23.41 -0.96 17.81
CA LEU A 34 -23.32 0.45 18.15
C LEU A 34 -24.72 1.08 18.25
N SER A 35 -24.87 1.97 19.23
CA SER A 35 -25.97 2.94 19.25
C SER A 35 -25.74 4.07 18.23
N ASP A 36 -26.79 4.81 17.88
CA ASP A 36 -26.68 5.97 16.98
C ASP A 36 -25.65 7.00 17.46
N ARG A 37 -25.58 7.20 18.78
CA ARG A 37 -24.59 8.08 19.42
C ARG A 37 -23.16 7.59 19.18
N GLN A 38 -22.91 6.30 19.37
CA GLN A 38 -21.58 5.71 19.16
C GLN A 38 -21.20 5.71 17.67
N LEU A 39 -22.17 5.52 16.78
CA LEU A 39 -21.98 5.62 15.34
C LEU A 39 -21.56 7.03 14.92
N ALA A 40 -22.23 8.06 15.45
CA ALA A 40 -21.87 9.45 15.22
C ALA A 40 -20.46 9.77 15.74
N MET A 41 -20.11 9.25 16.93
CA MET A 41 -18.77 9.42 17.50
C MET A 41 -17.68 8.75 16.64
N LYS A 42 -17.94 7.54 16.11
CA LYS A 42 -17.03 6.85 15.18
C LYS A 42 -16.80 7.68 13.91
N LEU A 43 -17.86 8.24 13.34
CA LEU A 43 -17.77 9.06 12.12
C LEU A 43 -16.95 10.34 12.35
N GLU A 44 -17.17 11.02 13.48
CA GLU A 44 -16.42 12.22 13.86
C GLU A 44 -14.93 11.91 14.03
N PHE A 45 -14.60 10.82 14.73
CA PHE A 45 -13.23 10.37 14.90
C PHE A 45 -12.52 10.09 13.57
N GLU A 46 -13.17 9.35 12.66
CA GLU A 46 -12.59 9.07 11.35
C GLU A 46 -12.35 10.35 10.54
N LYS A 47 -13.24 11.33 10.65
CA LYS A 47 -13.10 12.62 9.99
C LYS A 47 -11.90 13.40 10.55
N GLU A 48 -11.79 13.51 11.87
CA GLU A 48 -10.65 14.17 12.52
C GLU A 48 -9.32 13.49 12.17
N PHE A 49 -9.28 12.15 12.19
CA PHE A 49 -8.09 11.39 11.83
C PHE A 49 -7.66 11.62 10.38
N ARG A 50 -8.61 11.62 9.43
CA ARG A 50 -8.32 11.95 8.02
C ARG A 50 -7.75 13.36 7.89
N GLN A 51 -8.37 14.34 8.55
CA GLN A 51 -7.92 15.72 8.52
C GLN A 51 -6.50 15.88 9.06
N GLU A 52 -6.18 15.27 10.22
CA GLU A 52 -4.85 15.33 10.81
C GLU A 52 -3.78 14.77 9.85
N ARG A 53 -4.07 13.65 9.17
CA ARG A 53 -3.13 13.11 8.18
C ARG A 53 -2.94 14.03 6.98
N GLU A 54 -4.02 14.63 6.48
CA GLU A 54 -3.94 15.58 5.38
C GLU A 54 -3.11 16.80 5.77
N ASP A 55 -3.33 17.35 6.95
CA ASP A 55 -2.58 18.51 7.45
C ASP A 55 -1.10 18.18 7.61
N LYS A 56 -0.78 17.00 8.16
CA LYS A 56 0.59 16.50 8.27
C LYS A 56 1.26 16.30 6.92
N TRP A 57 0.52 15.81 5.92
CA TRP A 57 1.03 15.65 4.55
C TRP A 57 1.30 17.01 3.91
N LYS A 58 0.38 17.97 4.04
CA LYS A 58 0.55 19.36 3.56
C LYS A 58 1.74 20.05 4.21
N ALA A 59 1.94 19.87 5.52
CA ALA A 59 3.07 20.44 6.24
C ALA A 59 4.41 19.92 5.71
N ARG A 60 4.52 18.61 5.47
CA ARG A 60 5.71 18.00 4.86
C ARG A 60 5.97 18.51 3.45
N LEU A 61 4.91 18.72 2.66
CA LEU A 61 5.03 19.26 1.32
C LEU A 61 5.55 20.70 1.35
N ALA A 62 5.05 21.52 2.27
CA ALA A 62 5.52 22.90 2.46
C ALA A 62 6.98 22.97 2.95
N GLU A 63 7.39 22.05 3.81
CA GLU A 63 8.79 21.93 4.26
C GLU A 63 9.74 21.61 3.08
N LEU A 64 9.31 20.72 2.18
CA LEU A 64 10.09 20.37 0.99
C LEU A 64 10.19 21.50 -0.04
N THR A 65 9.18 22.38 -0.13
CA THR A 65 9.22 23.52 -1.05
C THR A 65 10.02 24.69 -0.51
N THR A 66 10.08 24.86 0.81
CA THR A 66 10.81 25.97 1.48
C THR A 66 12.28 25.65 1.74
N ASN A 67 12.63 24.38 1.90
CA ASN A 67 14.00 23.91 1.80
C ASN A 67 14.21 23.28 0.41
N PRO A 68 14.64 24.04 -0.62
CA PRO A 68 15.16 23.42 -1.82
C PRO A 68 16.35 22.57 -1.37
N CYS A 69 16.10 21.27 -1.18
CA CYS A 69 17.14 20.29 -0.96
C CYS A 69 18.17 20.57 -2.07
N PRO A 70 19.47 20.73 -1.74
CA PRO A 70 20.46 20.81 -2.79
C PRO A 70 20.16 19.65 -3.71
N LEU A 71 20.03 19.89 -5.02
CA LEU A 71 20.07 18.82 -6.01
C LEU A 71 21.41 18.11 -5.80
N LYS A 72 21.50 17.23 -4.80
CA LYS A 72 22.40 16.12 -4.80
C LYS A 72 21.95 15.41 -6.05
N LYS A 73 22.72 15.59 -7.13
CA LYS A 73 22.84 14.61 -8.20
C LYS A 73 22.96 13.29 -7.46
N SER A 74 21.84 12.61 -7.23
CA SER A 74 21.87 11.27 -6.72
C SER A 74 22.51 10.53 -7.87
N GLN A 75 23.78 10.23 -7.70
CA GLN A 75 24.48 9.27 -8.51
C GLN A 75 23.82 7.94 -8.14
N ASN A 76 22.60 7.72 -8.64
CA ASN A 76 21.80 6.55 -8.43
C ASN A 76 22.50 5.41 -9.17
N MET A 77 23.55 4.87 -8.54
CA MET A 77 24.22 3.63 -8.95
C MET A 77 23.27 2.42 -9.00
N LEU A 78 22.05 2.58 -8.48
CA LEU A 78 21.03 1.54 -8.41
C LEU A 78 20.09 1.52 -9.62
N THR A 79 19.96 2.62 -10.39
CA THR A 79 19.10 2.62 -11.59
C THR A 79 19.77 1.96 -12.80
N SER A 80 21.09 1.79 -12.81
CA SER A 80 21.74 0.95 -13.83
C SER A 80 21.45 -0.54 -13.59
N LYS A 81 21.54 -0.99 -12.33
CA LYS A 81 21.36 -2.40 -11.95
C LYS A 81 19.94 -2.93 -12.21
N GLN A 82 18.91 -2.10 -12.02
CA GLN A 82 17.53 -2.51 -12.28
C GLN A 82 17.26 -2.71 -13.79
N LEU A 83 17.92 -1.91 -14.63
CA LEU A 83 17.85 -2.04 -16.09
C LEU A 83 18.59 -3.30 -16.57
N ASP A 84 19.71 -3.64 -15.91
CA ASP A 84 20.48 -4.86 -16.19
C ASP A 84 19.69 -6.13 -15.81
N TYR A 85 19.01 -6.14 -14.67
CA TYR A 85 18.16 -7.28 -14.28
C TYR A 85 16.97 -7.46 -15.22
N SER A 86 16.33 -6.36 -15.65
CA SER A 86 15.24 -6.42 -16.62
C SER A 86 15.72 -7.00 -17.96
N LYS A 87 16.90 -6.61 -18.44
CA LYS A 87 17.48 -7.16 -19.67
C LYS A 87 17.81 -8.65 -19.54
N GLN A 88 18.41 -9.07 -18.43
CA GLN A 88 18.72 -10.48 -18.18
C GLN A 88 17.46 -11.35 -18.12
N LEU A 89 16.40 -10.84 -17.50
CA LEU A 89 15.12 -11.55 -17.42
C LEU A 89 14.48 -11.69 -18.81
N THR A 90 14.46 -10.62 -19.62
CA THR A 90 13.93 -10.67 -20.99
C THR A 90 14.70 -11.67 -21.86
N GLN A 91 16.03 -11.69 -21.79
CA GLN A 91 16.87 -12.66 -22.51
C GLN A 91 16.59 -14.10 -22.10
N LEU A 92 16.33 -14.34 -20.81
CA LEU A 92 16.03 -15.68 -20.31
C LEU A 92 14.66 -16.18 -20.76
N LEU A 93 13.65 -15.28 -20.83
CA LEU A 93 12.35 -15.63 -21.41
C LEU A 93 12.45 -15.92 -22.91
N GLU A 94 13.12 -15.05 -23.68
CA GLU A 94 13.31 -15.26 -25.12
C GLU A 94 14.05 -16.57 -25.43
N ALA A 95 15.09 -16.92 -24.66
CA ALA A 95 15.80 -18.18 -24.83
C ALA A 95 14.92 -19.41 -24.54
N LYS A 96 14.03 -19.32 -23.54
CA LYS A 96 13.09 -20.39 -23.21
C LYS A 96 12.01 -20.58 -24.26
N ASP A 97 11.51 -19.50 -24.85
CA ASP A 97 10.50 -19.58 -25.91
C ASP A 97 11.09 -20.23 -27.17
N VAL A 98 12.34 -19.90 -27.52
CA VAL A 98 13.06 -20.54 -28.64
C VAL A 98 13.34 -22.02 -28.35
N GLU A 99 13.68 -22.39 -27.11
CA GLU A 99 13.85 -23.79 -26.72
C GLU A 99 12.52 -24.57 -26.80
N MET A 100 11.39 -23.93 -26.49
CA MET A 100 10.07 -24.53 -26.58
C MET A 100 9.62 -24.72 -28.04
N GLU A 101 9.87 -23.73 -28.92
CA GLU A 101 9.59 -23.82 -30.35
C GLU A 101 10.46 -24.86 -31.07
N THR A 102 11.76 -24.93 -30.75
CA THR A 102 12.68 -25.92 -31.34
C THR A 102 12.33 -27.35 -30.94
N ASN A 103 11.91 -27.56 -29.69
CA ASN A 103 11.43 -28.86 -29.22
C ASN A 103 10.12 -29.28 -29.90
N ASN A 104 9.20 -28.34 -30.10
CA ASN A 104 7.92 -28.60 -30.79
C ASN A 104 8.14 -28.94 -32.27
N ASN A 105 9.01 -28.19 -32.96
CA ASN A 105 9.33 -28.43 -34.37
C ASN A 105 10.08 -29.77 -34.58
N THR A 106 10.94 -30.14 -33.64
CA THR A 106 11.61 -31.46 -33.62
C THR A 106 10.62 -32.60 -33.45
N TYR A 107 9.60 -32.43 -32.59
CA TYR A 107 8.53 -33.41 -32.41
C TYR A 107 7.71 -33.59 -33.69
N GLN A 108 7.34 -32.49 -34.35
CA GLN A 108 6.59 -32.53 -35.60
C GLN A 108 7.40 -33.18 -36.72
N THR A 109 8.67 -32.82 -36.87
CA THR A 109 9.54 -33.38 -37.93
C THR A 109 9.71 -34.90 -37.76
N ARG A 110 9.90 -35.37 -36.53
CA ARG A 110 9.97 -36.82 -36.23
C ARG A 110 8.64 -37.53 -36.52
N GLN A 111 7.51 -36.89 -36.25
CA GLN A 111 6.20 -37.45 -36.53
C GLN A 111 5.96 -37.59 -38.05
N PHE A 112 6.31 -36.58 -38.84
CA PHE A 112 6.22 -36.64 -40.30
C PHE A 112 7.15 -37.69 -40.92
N ASP A 113 8.39 -37.81 -40.44
CA ASP A 113 9.34 -38.83 -40.91
C ASP A 113 8.89 -40.27 -40.61
N MET A 114 8.26 -40.50 -39.45
CA MET A 114 7.69 -41.80 -39.11
C MET A 114 6.48 -42.14 -39.98
N SER A 115 5.64 -41.15 -40.29
CA SER A 115 4.48 -41.33 -41.18
C SER A 115 4.89 -41.61 -42.64
N LEU A 116 5.96 -41.00 -43.14
CA LEU A 116 6.50 -41.26 -44.48
C LEU A 116 7.11 -42.67 -44.62
N LYS A 117 7.76 -43.18 -43.56
CA LYS A 117 8.34 -44.55 -43.54
C LYS A 117 7.31 -45.68 -43.48
N LEU A 118 6.05 -45.38 -43.18
CA LEU A 118 4.94 -46.35 -43.16
C LEU A 118 4.14 -46.39 -44.48
N LEU A 119 4.44 -45.48 -45.42
CA LEU A 119 3.74 -45.32 -46.71
C LEU A 119 4.57 -45.77 -47.92
N LEU A 120 5.80 -46.26 -47.71
CA LEU A 120 6.66 -46.95 -48.68
C LEU A 120 6.79 -48.42 -48.30
#